data_AF-A0A0H5RH64-F1
#
_entry.id   AF-A0A0H5RH64-F1
#
_cell.length_a   1.000
_cell.length_b   1.000
_cell.length_c   1.000
_cell.angle_alpha   90.00
_cell.angle_beta   90.00
_cell.angle_gamma   90.00
#
_symmetry.space_group_name_H-M   'P 1'
#
loop_
_entity.id
_entity.type
_entity.pdbx_description
1 polymer ?
#
loop_
_entity_poly.entity_id
_entity_poly.type
_entity_poly.pdbx_seq_one_letter_code
_entity_poly.pdbx_strand_id
1 'polypeptide(L)'
;ETFIYVERLRANYALGKYFLQVDMSHLQQFDEGLYNNLIDNPVKFLPLLEDGAKEVLDFTTNKKDLHDIQVQLIGFDRHSTLRGLGSQDISKLVNIPGIIIGASRV
;
A
#
# COMPACT_ATOMS: atom_id res chain seq x y z
N GLU A 1 9.36 -21.70 -4.59
CA GLU A 1 8.75 -20.77 -3.63
C GLU A 1 7.64 -20.01 -4.34
N THR A 2 6.49 -19.82 -3.71
CA THR A 2 5.33 -19.19 -4.34
C THR A 2 5.31 -17.71 -4.00
N PHE A 3 5.52 -16.85 -4.99
CA PHE A 3 5.54 -15.39 -4.81
C PHE A 3 4.13 -14.81 -4.87
N ILE A 4 3.47 -14.78 -3.72
CA ILE A 4 2.06 -14.39 -3.57
C ILE A 4 1.76 -13.01 -4.18
N TYR A 5 2.65 -12.04 -3.99
CA TYR A 5 2.45 -10.67 -4.47
C TYR A 5 2.60 -10.54 -5.99
N VAL A 6 3.55 -11.26 -6.59
CA VAL A 6 3.76 -11.25 -8.05
C VAL A 6 2.57 -11.91 -8.76
N GLU A 7 2.08 -13.02 -8.22
CA GLU A 7 0.90 -13.70 -8.77
C GLU A 7 -0.35 -12.83 -8.65
N ARG A 8 -0.58 -12.19 -7.49
CA ARG A 8 -1.69 -11.23 -7.30
C ARG A 8 -1.60 -10.06 -8.25
N LEU A 9 -0.40 -9.50 -8.44
CA LEU A 9 -0.18 -8.38 -9.34
C LEU A 9 -0.50 -8.75 -10.79
N ARG A 10 -0.01 -9.91 -11.26
CA ARG A 10 -0.31 -10.44 -12.59
C ARG A 10 -1.81 -10.68 -12.78
N ALA A 11 -2.46 -11.32 -11.81
CA ALA A 11 -3.88 -11.60 -11.85
C ALA A 11 -4.72 -10.32 -11.91
N ASN A 12 -4.41 -9.33 -11.07
CA ASN A 12 -5.10 -8.04 -11.06
C ASN A 12 -4.90 -7.30 -12.39
N TYR A 13 -3.68 -7.28 -12.92
CA TYR A 13 -3.38 -6.64 -14.20
C TYR A 13 -4.12 -7.31 -15.37
N ALA A 14 -4.19 -8.64 -15.40
CA ALA A 14 -4.95 -9.39 -16.41
C ALA A 14 -6.46 -9.08 -16.36
N LEU A 15 -6.98 -8.71 -15.18
CA LEU A 15 -8.36 -8.30 -14.94
C LEU A 15 -8.62 -6.80 -15.18
N GLY A 16 -7.61 -6.03 -15.61
CA GLY A 16 -7.71 -4.58 -15.77
C GLY A 16 -7.81 -3.81 -14.45
N LYS A 17 -7.44 -4.45 -13.32
CA LYS A 17 -7.40 -3.85 -11.99
C LYS A 17 -5.96 -3.44 -11.68
N TYR A 18 -5.67 -2.15 -11.74
CA TYR A 18 -4.31 -1.63 -11.52
C TYR A 18 -4.03 -1.33 -10.04
N PHE A 19 -4.17 -2.34 -9.18
CA PHE A 19 -3.84 -2.20 -7.76
C PHE A 19 -3.18 -3.45 -7.19
N LEU A 20 -2.36 -3.25 -6.15
CA LEU A 20 -1.73 -4.31 -5.37
C LEU A 20 -2.00 -4.09 -3.89
N GLN A 21 -2.50 -5.13 -3.21
CA GLN A 21 -2.68 -5.12 -1.76
C GLN A 21 -1.46 -5.72 -1.07
N VAL A 22 -0.81 -4.93 -0.22
CA VAL A 22 0.39 -5.29 0.55
C VAL A 22 0.05 -5.32 2.03
N ASP A 23 0.36 -6.43 2.68
CA ASP A 23 0.17 -6.57 4.12
C ASP A 23 1.36 -5.97 4.88
N MET A 24 1.05 -5.03 5.78
CA MET A 24 2.03 -4.36 6.61
C MET A 24 2.75 -5.32 7.55
N SER A 25 2.12 -6.43 7.94
CA SER A 25 2.73 -7.48 8.77
C SER A 25 3.87 -8.19 8.04
N HIS A 26 3.71 -8.41 6.73
CA HIS A 26 4.76 -9.00 5.90
C HIS A 26 5.93 -8.04 5.69
N LEU A 27 5.65 -6.74 5.58
CA LEU A 27 6.69 -5.71 5.51
C LEU A 27 7.51 -5.67 6.80
N GLN A 28 6.83 -5.72 7.95
CA GLN A 28 7.47 -5.72 9.27
C GLN A 28 8.35 -6.96 9.49
N GLN A 29 7.90 -8.15 9.04
CA GLN A 29 8.68 -9.38 9.13
C GLN A 29 9.91 -9.38 8.22
N PHE A 30 9.85 -8.64 7.10
CA PHE A 30 10.97 -8.52 6.18
C PHE A 30 12.03 -7.53 6.69
N ASP A 31 11.61 -6.30 7.04
CA ASP A 31 12.50 -5.27 7.57
C ASP A 31 11.72 -4.26 8.43
N GLU A 32 12.01 -4.27 9.73
CA GLU A 32 11.41 -3.35 10.71
C GLU A 32 11.79 -1.88 10.44
N GLY A 33 13.00 -1.62 9.93
CA GLY A 33 13.44 -0.28 9.57
C GLY A 33 12.64 0.28 8.41
N LEU A 34 12.42 -0.53 7.37
CA LEU A 34 11.57 -0.14 6.23
C LEU A 34 10.12 0.12 6.66
N TYR A 35 9.58 -0.73 7.52
CA TYR A 35 8.25 -0.56 8.10
C TYR A 35 8.11 0.77 8.86
N ASN A 36 9.05 1.09 9.75
CA ASN A 36 9.03 2.34 10.50
C ASN A 36 9.17 3.57 9.59
N ASN A 37 10.07 3.50 8.60
CA ASN A 37 10.26 4.57 7.62
C ASN A 37 8.99 4.84 6.80
N LEU A 38 8.27 3.78 6.40
CA LEU A 38 7.00 3.90 5.69
C LEU A 38 5.92 4.56 6.56
N ILE A 39 5.89 4.28 7.86
CA ILE A 39 4.94 4.89 8.80
C ILE A 39 5.25 6.36 9.04
N ASP A 40 6.53 6.70 9.22
CA ASP A 40 6.95 8.07 9.52
C ASP A 40 6.90 8.97 8.29
N ASN A 41 7.06 8.42 7.07
CA ASN A 41 7.10 9.19 5.82
C ASN A 41 6.36 8.50 4.65
N PRO A 42 5.06 8.20 4.78
CA PRO A 42 4.30 7.47 3.76
C PRO A 42 4.31 8.16 2.40
N VAL A 43 4.28 9.49 2.36
CA VAL A 43 4.27 10.29 1.12
C VAL A 43 5.51 10.03 0.26
N LYS A 44 6.67 9.77 0.89
CA LYS A 44 7.92 9.52 0.18
C LYS A 44 8.06 8.06 -0.22
N PHE A 45 7.66 7.13 0.65
CA PHE A 45 7.92 5.70 0.45
C PHE A 45 6.82 4.98 -0.33
N LEU A 46 5.56 5.46 -0.30
CA LEU A 46 4.47 4.85 -1.06
C LEU A 46 4.71 4.89 -2.58
N PRO A 47 5.09 6.04 -3.19
CA PRO A 47 5.36 6.08 -4.63
C PRO A 47 6.52 5.18 -5.05
N LEU A 48 7.58 5.08 -4.23
CA LEU A 48 8.70 4.17 -4.49
C LEU A 48 8.26 2.70 -4.51
N LEU A 49 7.28 2.34 -3.68
CA LEU A 49 6.73 0.99 -3.66
C LEU A 49 5.87 0.71 -4.92
N GLU A 50 5.13 1.72 -5.38
CA GLU A 50 4.37 1.66 -6.64
C GLU A 50 5.29 1.53 -7.86
N ASP A 51 6.38 2.30 -7.90
CA ASP A 51 7.42 2.19 -8.93
C ASP A 51 8.06 0.81 -8.94
N GLY A 52 8.42 0.28 -7.77
CA GLY A 52 8.96 -1.08 -7.64
C GLY A 52 7.95 -2.15 -8.10
N ALA A 53 6.66 -1.99 -7.79
CA ALA A 53 5.62 -2.89 -8.30
C ALA A 53 5.51 -2.84 -9.84
N LYS A 54 5.67 -1.64 -10.42
CA LYS A 54 5.68 -1.45 -11.88
C LYS A 54 6.88 -2.12 -12.53
N GLU A 55 8.08 -1.99 -11.97
CA GLU A 55 9.28 -2.68 -12.44
C GLU A 55 9.13 -4.21 -12.41
N VAL A 56 8.57 -4.76 -11.32
CA VAL A 56 8.32 -6.20 -11.19
C VAL A 56 7.33 -6.70 -12.24
N LEU A 57 6.32 -5.88 -12.56
CA LEU A 57 5.35 -6.20 -13.61
C LEU A 57 5.98 -6.12 -15.00
N ASP A 58 6.87 -5.16 -15.25
CA ASP A 58 7.58 -5.01 -16.53
C ASP A 58 8.49 -6.21 -16.81
N PHE A 59 9.31 -6.59 -15.83
CA PHE A 59 10.17 -7.77 -15.90
C PHE A 59 9.37 -9.05 -16.21
N THR A 60 8.15 -9.11 -15.69
CA THR A 60 7.24 -10.24 -15.87
C THR A 60 6.54 -10.26 -17.24
N THR A 61 6.07 -9.11 -17.71
CA THR A 61 5.07 -9.03 -18.79
C THR A 61 5.68 -8.56 -20.11
N ASN A 62 6.87 -7.94 -20.06
CA ASN A 62 7.63 -7.45 -21.22
C ASN A 62 6.79 -6.55 -22.16
N LYS A 63 5.86 -5.76 -21.57
CA LYS A 63 4.92 -4.88 -22.28
C LYS A 63 5.37 -3.44 -22.15
N LYS A 64 5.45 -2.73 -23.29
CA LYS A 64 6.01 -1.37 -23.38
C LYS A 64 5.16 -0.25 -22.78
N ASP A 65 3.88 -0.49 -22.47
CA ASP A 65 2.98 0.51 -21.86
C ASP A 65 2.23 -0.10 -20.66
N LEU A 66 2.83 0.04 -19.48
CA LEU A 66 2.19 -0.35 -18.22
C LEU A 66 1.47 0.85 -17.60
N HIS A 67 0.22 0.63 -17.20
CA HIS A 67 -0.53 1.58 -16.42
C HIS A 67 0.08 1.71 -15.03
N ASP A 68 -0.11 2.85 -14.39
CA ASP A 68 0.32 3.06 -13.02
C ASP A 68 -0.45 2.14 -12.06
N ILE A 69 0.27 1.54 -11.12
CA ILE A 69 -0.28 0.57 -10.17
C ILE A 69 -0.41 1.27 -8.83
N GLN A 70 -1.60 1.25 -8.26
CA GLN A 70 -1.82 1.75 -6.91
C GLN A 70 -1.46 0.68 -5.88
N VAL A 71 -0.65 1.05 -4.89
CA VAL A 71 -0.39 0.20 -3.72
C VAL A 71 -1.42 0.51 -2.63
N GLN A 72 -2.05 -0.54 -2.11
CA GLN A 72 -2.98 -0.49 -1.00
C GLN A 72 -2.38 -1.22 0.19
N LEU A 73 -2.17 -0.48 1.29
CA LEU A 73 -1.64 -1.05 2.53
C LEU A 73 -2.80 -1.63 3.36
N ILE A 74 -2.66 -2.89 3.78
CA ILE A 74 -3.61 -3.59 4.64
C ILE A 74 -2.91 -4.13 5.89
N GLY A 75 -3.68 -4.52 6.91
CA GLY A 75 -3.10 -5.13 8.12
C GLY A 75 -2.33 -4.17 9.01
N PHE A 76 -2.74 -2.90 9.08
CA PHE A 76 -2.13 -1.93 9.98
C PHE A 76 -2.78 -1.96 11.36
N ASP A 77 -2.16 -2.69 12.30
CA ASP A 77 -2.68 -2.94 13.64
C ASP A 77 -2.67 -1.73 14.59
N ARG A 78 -1.96 -0.65 14.22
CA ARG A 78 -1.86 0.56 15.06
C ARG A 78 -3.08 1.45 14.87
N HIS A 79 -4.10 1.22 15.69
CA HIS A 79 -5.31 2.04 15.71
C HIS A 79 -5.13 3.31 16.57
N SER A 80 -5.53 4.45 16.03
CA SER A 80 -5.62 5.73 16.72
C SER A 80 -7.07 6.21 16.74
N THR A 81 -7.48 6.84 17.84
CA THR A 81 -8.81 7.45 17.90
C THR A 81 -8.73 8.88 17.36
N LEU A 82 -9.83 9.37 16.75
CA LEU A 82 -9.90 10.74 16.24
C LEU A 82 -9.56 11.79 17.31
N ARG A 83 -9.93 11.53 18.58
CA ARG A 83 -9.65 12.40 19.72
C ARG A 83 -8.20 12.37 20.19
N GLY A 84 -7.44 11.34 19.81
CA GLY A 84 -6.04 11.15 20.20
C GLY A 84 -5.03 11.71 19.21
N LEU A 85 -5.48 12.26 18.07
CA LEU A 85 -4.59 12.85 17.08
C LEU A 85 -3.99 14.16 17.60
N GLY A 86 -2.67 14.28 17.49
CA GLY A 86 -1.94 15.51 17.82
C GLY A 86 -0.90 15.88 16.77
N SER A 87 -0.09 16.90 17.08
CA SER A 87 0.96 17.38 16.17
C SER A 87 2.01 16.33 15.83
N GLN A 88 2.21 15.35 16.72
CA GLN A 88 3.16 14.24 16.52
C GLN A 88 2.74 13.26 15.41
N ASP A 89 1.46 13.23 15.04
CA ASP A 89 0.90 12.33 14.04
C ASP A 89 0.83 12.98 12.64
N ILE A 90 1.28 14.24 12.52
CA ILE A 90 1.33 14.96 11.25
C ILE A 90 2.31 14.26 10.31
N SER A 91 1.87 14.07 9.07
CA SER A 91 2.62 13.40 8.00
C SER A 91 2.94 11.93 8.25
N LYS A 92 2.28 11.29 9.23
CA LYS A 92 2.45 9.86 9.53
C LYS A 92 1.25 9.03 9.10
N LEU A 93 1.47 7.73 8.92
CA LEU A 93 0.39 6.78 8.66
C LEU A 93 -0.40 6.49 9.95
N VAL A 94 -1.71 6.72 9.93
CA VAL A 94 -2.61 6.45 11.06
C VAL A 94 -3.82 5.62 10.61
N ASN A 95 -4.26 4.66 11.44
CA ASN A 95 -5.49 3.90 11.21
C ASN A 95 -6.59 4.38 12.16
N ILE A 96 -7.71 4.88 11.64
CA ILE A 96 -8.82 5.39 12.45
C ILE A 96 -10.09 4.57 12.13
N PRO A 97 -10.58 3.73 13.06
CA PRO A 97 -11.83 3.02 12.88
C PRO A 97 -13.04 3.97 13.03
N GLY A 98 -14.12 3.70 12.29
CA GLY A 98 -15.33 4.53 12.33
C GLY A 98 -16.53 3.89 11.63
N ILE A 99 -17.64 4.63 11.57
CA ILE A 99 -18.86 4.24 10.86
C ILE A 99 -19.17 5.20 9.72
N ILE A 100 -19.75 4.70 8.65
CA ILE A 100 -20.19 5.51 7.50
C ILE A 100 -21.60 6.04 7.81
N ILE A 101 -21.75 7.36 7.95
CA ILE A 101 -23.04 8.01 8.25
C ILE A 101 -23.72 8.62 7.01
N GLY A 102 -23.02 8.68 5.88
CA GLY A 102 -23.53 9.21 4.63
C GLY A 102 -22.56 8.99 3.48
N ALA A 103 -23.09 8.89 2.26
CA ALA A 103 -22.31 8.81 1.04
C ALA A 103 -22.86 9.84 0.04
N SER A 104 -22.01 10.76 -0.41
CA SER A 104 -22.36 11.68 -1.49
C SER A 104 -22.19 10.98 -2.84
N ARG A 105 -23.09 11.23 -3.78
CA ARG A 105 -22.90 10.82 -5.18
C ARG A 105 -21.89 11.79 -5.82
N VAL A 106 -21.00 11.22 -6.63
CA VAL A 106 -20.01 11.92 -7.47
C VAL A 106 -20.46 11.84 -8.91
#